data_AF-A0A0F9E030-F1
#
_entry.id   AF-A0A0F9E030-F1
#
_cell.length_a   1.000
_cell.length_b   1.000
_cell.length_c   1.000
_cell.angle_alpha   90.00
_cell.angle_beta   90.00
_cell.angle_gamma   90.00
#
_symmetry.space_group_name_H-M   'P 1'
#
loop_
_entity.id
_entity.type
_entity.pdbx_description
1 polymer ?
#
loop_
_entity_poly.entity_id
_entity_poly.type
_entity_poly.pdbx_seq_one_letter_code
_entity_poly.pdbx_strand_id
1 'polypeptide(L)' 'MIKPKCNICKKELKEFGAILLSPPLKIKKDLVKKYHICKTCYKKIKRML' A
#
# COMPACT_ATOMS: atom_id res chain seq x y z
N MET A 1 11.70 8.50 14.34
CA MET A 1 10.85 8.68 13.14
C MET A 1 10.66 7.34 12.45
N ILE A 2 9.42 6.96 12.15
CA ILE A 2 9.13 5.77 11.31
C ILE A 2 9.31 6.19 9.85
N LYS A 3 10.15 5.47 9.10
CA LYS A 3 10.42 5.71 7.68
C LYS A 3 9.75 4.60 6.86
N PRO A 4 8.45 4.71 6.55
CA PRO A 4 7.74 3.63 5.89
C PRO A 4 8.30 3.43 4.48
N LYS A 5 8.50 2.16 4.09
CA LYS A 5 8.99 1.77 2.77
C LYS A 5 7.83 1.30 1.91
N CYS A 6 7.84 1.68 0.63
CA CYS A 6 6.87 1.17 -0.34
C CYS A 6 6.96 -0.37 -0.41
N ASN A 7 5.85 -1.07 -0.24
CA ASN A 7 5.80 -2.53 -0.29
C ASN A 7 6.24 -3.09 -1.65
N ILE A 8 6.11 -2.30 -2.72
CA ILE A 8 6.40 -2.69 -4.11
C ILE A 8 7.85 -2.37 -4.48
N CYS A 9 8.23 -1.09 -4.50
CA CYS A 9 9.56 -0.68 -4.97
C CYS A 9 10.61 -0.57 -3.86
N LYS A 10 10.24 -0.85 -2.59
CA LYS A 10 11.09 -0.81 -1.40
C LYS A 10 11.77 0.54 -1.07
N LYS A 11 11.53 1.58 -1.88
CA LYS A 11 11.98 2.94 -1.63
C LYS A 11 11.24 3.55 -0.44
N GLU A 12 11.94 4.40 0.31
CA GLU A 12 11.37 5.19 1.39
C GLU A 12 10.26 6.11 0.87
N LEU A 13 9.14 6.18 1.58
CA LEU A 13 8.07 7.13 1.31
C LEU A 13 8.50 8.51 1.81
N LYS A 14 9.01 9.34 0.90
CA LYS A 14 9.38 10.74 1.18
C LYS A 14 8.18 11.66 1.31
N GLU A 15 7.08 11.27 0.70
CA GLU A 15 5.80 11.96 0.79
C GLU A 15 4.81 11.00 1.46
N PHE A 16 3.90 11.53 2.28
CA PHE A 16 2.77 10.75 2.80
C PHE A 16 2.01 10.15 1.61
N GLY A 17 2.21 8.86 1.39
CA GLY A 17 1.57 8.09 0.33
C GLY A 17 0.17 7.65 0.76
N ALA A 18 -0.65 7.25 -0.21
CA ALA A 18 -1.90 6.57 0.08
C ALA A 18 -1.63 5.23 0.78
N ILE A 19 -2.35 4.95 1.86
CA ILE A 19 -2.41 3.61 2.44
C ILE A 19 -3.41 2.81 1.62
N LEU A 20 -2.97 1.70 1.04
CA LEU A 20 -3.87 0.76 0.37
C LEU A 20 -4.29 -0.31 1.38
N LEU A 21 -5.59 -0.59 1.45
CA LEU A 21 -6.15 -1.67 2.25
C LEU A 21 -6.63 -2.78 1.32
N SER A 22 -6.33 -4.04 1.66
CA SER A 22 -6.97 -5.17 0.99
C SER A 22 -8.44 -5.27 1.41
N PRO A 23 -9.28 -5.97 0.60
CA PRO A 23 -10.51 -6.53 1.11
C PRO A 23 -10.27 -7.36 2.39
N PRO A 24 -11.28 -7.52 3.25
CA PRO A 24 -11.19 -8.38 4.42
C PRO A 24 -10.87 -9.82 4.01
N LEU A 25 -10.09 -10.50 4.85
CA LEU A 25 -9.78 -11.91 4.63
C LEU A 25 -11.06 -12.75 4.74
N LYS A 26 -11.28 -13.64 3.76
CA LYS A 26 -12.43 -14.56 3.76
C LYS A 26 -12.51 -15.42 5.03
N ILE A 27 -11.35 -15.83 5.55
CA ILE A 27 -11.24 -16.74 6.71
C ILE A 27 -11.34 -15.99 8.06
N LYS A 28 -10.98 -14.70 8.10
CA LYS A 28 -11.09 -13.84 9.29
C LYS A 28 -11.62 -12.48 8.85
N LYS A 29 -12.95 -12.32 8.95
CA LYS A 29 -13.72 -11.23 8.34
C LYS A 29 -13.31 -9.82 8.81
N ASP A 30 -12.65 -9.70 9.95
CA ASP A 30 -12.22 -8.41 10.52
C ASP A 30 -10.73 -8.09 10.28
N LEU A 31 -10.04 -8.89 9.48
CA LEU A 31 -8.63 -8.67 9.17
C LEU A 31 -8.43 -8.14 7.74
N VAL A 32 -7.84 -6.95 7.66
CA VAL A 32 -7.37 -6.32 6.42
C VAL A 32 -5.84 -6.20 6.41
N LYS A 33 -5.23 -6.35 5.25
CA LYS A 33 -3.80 -6.09 5.06
C LYS A 33 -3.60 -4.64 4.65
N LYS A 34 -2.74 -3.92 5.38
CA LYS A 34 -2.31 -2.56 5.02
C LYS A 34 -1.04 -2.61 4.17
N TYR A 35 -0.99 -1.77 3.14
CA TYR A 35 0.17 -1.61 2.26
C TYR A 35 0.57 -0.14 2.18
N HIS A 36 1.85 0.12 2.40
CA HIS A 36 2.49 1.40 2.13
C HIS A 36 2.85 1.44 0.64
N ILE A 37 2.20 2.29 -0.15
CA ILE A 37 2.44 2.37 -1.59
C ILE A 37 2.79 3.81 -1.98
N CYS A 38 3.90 3.99 -2.71
CA CYS A 38 4.25 5.31 -3.22
C CYS A 38 3.36 5.72 -4.40
N LYS A 39 3.20 7.03 -4.63
CA LYS A 39 2.37 7.57 -5.73
C LYS A 39 2.70 6.95 -7.09
N THR A 40 3.99 6.72 -7.37
CA THR A 40 4.44 6.11 -8.63
C THR A 40 3.95 4.68 -8.79
N CYS A 41 4.07 3.85 -7.75
CA CYS A 41 3.58 2.47 -7.79
C CYS A 41 2.04 2.43 -7.85
N TYR A 42 1.37 3.33 -7.13
CA TYR A 42 -0.10 3.43 -7.18
C TYR A 42 -0.60 3.80 -8.58
N LYS A 43 0.03 4.77 -9.27
CA LYS A 43 -0.30 5.13 -10.65
C LYS A 43 -0.19 3.95 -11.62
N LYS A 44 0.77 3.04 -11.40
CA LYS A 44 0.90 1.81 -12.22
C LYS A 44 -0.27 0.85 -11.98
N ILE A 45 -0.60 0.59 -10.71
CA ILE A 45 -1.74 -0.28 -10.35
C ILE A 45 -3.05 0.28 -10.90
N LYS A 46 -3.28 1.59 -10.72
CA LYS A 46 -4.51 2.26 -11.15
C LYS A 46 -4.75 2.14 -12.66
N ARG A 47 -3.70 2.00 -13.48
CA ARG A 47 -3.83 1.79 -14.93
C ARG A 47 -4.23 0.36 -15.31
N MET A 48 -4.15 -0.58 -14.37
CA MET A 48 -4.48 -2.00 -14.55
C MET A 48 -5.83 -2.37 -13.93
N LEU A 49 -6.52 -1.39 -13.33
CA LEU A 49 -7.89 -1.47 -12.82
C LEU A 49 -8.82 -0.82 -13.85
#